data_AF-A0A1S2PT45-F1
#
_entry.id   AF-A0A1S2PT45-F1
#
_cell.length_a   1.000
_cell.length_b   1.000
_cell.length_c   1.000
_cell.angle_alpha   90.00
_cell.angle_beta   90.00
_cell.angle_gamma   90.00
#
_symmetry.space_group_name_H-M   'P 1'
#
loop_
_entity.id
_entity.type
_entity.pdbx_description
1 polymer ?
#
loop_
_entity_poly.entity_id
_entity_poly.type
_entity_poly.pdbx_seq_one_letter_code
_entity_poly.pdbx_strand_id
1 'polypeptide(L)'
;MKDGLGSWPPLMKLSESEKREYEEADRGFRERHVDCRNGRWTISGSRAAHCCFCCPPPPMSPKQIERLDRLIASWPSREERKKDLDTWNLTLRCDHVVPHIQHRDHTYVSTHVVDCPECGERRGVVSSERVGPAYSDDGTIRERSAAARERLAQDLSAAEAKLARQQKNAVATQRRITELKEMLGNES
;
A
#
# COMPACT_ATOMS: atom_id res chain seq x y z
N MET A 1 -1.87 -37.69 15.04
CA MET A 1 -1.93 -38.84 14.11
C MET A 1 -0.80 -38.64 13.11
N LYS A 2 0.13 -39.60 12.98
CA LYS A 2 1.12 -39.56 11.88
C LYS A 2 0.40 -40.14 10.66
N ASP A 3 0.48 -39.46 9.53
CA ASP A 3 -0.08 -39.92 8.25
C ASP A 3 0.52 -41.25 7.76
N GLY A 4 1.59 -41.73 8.41
CA GLY A 4 2.28 -42.97 8.05
C GLY A 4 3.16 -42.81 6.81
N LEU A 5 3.30 -41.59 6.28
CA LEU A 5 3.93 -41.33 4.99
C LEU A 5 5.44 -41.04 5.09
N GLY A 6 6.01 -41.08 6.30
CA GLY A 6 7.44 -40.88 6.57
C GLY A 6 7.78 -39.43 6.92
N SER A 7 9.08 -39.11 7.06
CA SER A 7 9.59 -37.76 7.28
C SER A 7 10.21 -37.22 6.00
N TRP A 8 9.77 -36.05 5.54
CA TRP A 8 10.33 -35.36 4.37
C TRP A 8 11.38 -34.32 4.73
N PRO A 9 12.47 -34.19 3.94
CA PRO A 9 13.39 -33.07 4.10
C PRO A 9 12.69 -31.77 3.67
N PRO A 10 13.21 -30.60 4.09
CA PRO A 10 12.68 -29.31 3.67
C PRO A 10 12.54 -29.22 2.14
N LEU A 11 11.54 -28.48 1.63
CA LEU A 11 11.24 -28.39 0.19
C LEU A 11 12.47 -28.10 -0.70
N MET A 12 13.39 -27.27 -0.20
CA MET A 12 14.63 -26.91 -0.90
C MET A 12 15.65 -28.06 -1.03
N LYS A 13 15.49 -29.14 -0.26
CA LYS A 13 16.38 -30.31 -0.20
C LYS A 13 15.76 -31.57 -0.81
N LEU A 14 14.58 -31.46 -1.42
CA LEU A 14 13.95 -32.56 -2.13
C LEU A 14 14.69 -32.86 -3.44
N SER A 15 14.83 -34.15 -3.74
CA SER A 15 15.18 -34.60 -5.09
C SER A 15 14.07 -34.25 -6.09
N GLU A 16 14.38 -34.26 -7.37
CA GLU A 16 13.40 -33.96 -8.42
C GLU A 16 12.20 -34.94 -8.42
N SER A 17 12.43 -36.22 -8.09
CA SER A 17 11.35 -37.20 -7.93
C SER A 17 10.44 -36.87 -6.74
N GLU A 18 11.03 -36.51 -5.61
CA GLU A 18 10.27 -36.13 -4.41
C GLU A 18 9.49 -34.83 -4.63
N LYS A 19 10.08 -33.83 -5.32
CA LYS A 19 9.33 -32.61 -5.68
C LYS A 19 8.09 -32.93 -6.50
N ARG A 20 8.19 -33.81 -7.51
CA ARG A 20 7.06 -34.22 -8.33
C ARG A 20 5.96 -34.90 -7.52
N GLU A 21 6.33 -35.80 -6.60
CA GLU A 21 5.38 -36.45 -5.70
C GLU A 21 4.66 -35.45 -4.78
N TYR A 22 5.39 -34.45 -4.26
CA TYR A 22 4.80 -33.38 -3.45
C TYR A 22 3.82 -32.53 -4.26
N GLU A 23 4.21 -32.12 -5.47
CA GLU A 23 3.36 -31.34 -6.37
C GLU A 23 2.09 -32.10 -6.77
N GLU A 24 2.19 -33.42 -6.98
CA GLU A 24 1.04 -34.29 -7.22
C GLU A 24 0.06 -34.30 -6.04
N ALA A 25 0.58 -34.49 -4.83
CA ALA A 25 -0.23 -34.52 -3.61
C ALA A 25 -0.88 -33.17 -3.32
N ASP A 26 -0.15 -32.05 -3.50
CA ASP A 26 -0.67 -30.69 -3.32
C ASP A 26 -1.73 -30.37 -4.39
N ARG A 27 -1.53 -30.79 -5.65
CA ARG A 27 -2.54 -30.62 -6.70
C ARG A 27 -3.83 -31.37 -6.37
N GLY A 28 -3.73 -32.65 -5.99
CA GLY A 28 -4.90 -33.43 -5.58
C GLY A 28 -5.61 -32.84 -4.35
N PHE A 29 -4.86 -32.27 -3.41
CA PHE A 29 -5.45 -31.53 -2.29
C PHE A 29 -6.24 -30.30 -2.79
N ARG A 30 -5.66 -29.47 -3.65
CA ARG A 30 -6.30 -28.26 -4.19
C ARG A 30 -7.54 -28.58 -5.02
N GLU A 31 -7.49 -29.61 -5.86
CA GLU A 31 -8.64 -30.04 -6.67
C GLU A 31 -9.84 -30.42 -5.79
N ARG A 32 -9.60 -31.16 -4.69
CA ARG A 32 -10.66 -31.53 -3.73
C ARG A 32 -11.14 -30.38 -2.84
N HIS A 33 -10.36 -29.31 -2.75
CA HIS A 33 -10.62 -28.18 -1.85
C HIS A 33 -10.74 -26.84 -2.59
N VAL A 34 -11.09 -26.86 -3.88
CA VAL A 34 -11.14 -25.66 -4.73
C VAL A 34 -12.03 -24.56 -4.15
N ASP A 35 -13.16 -24.95 -3.55
CA ASP A 35 -14.11 -24.03 -2.91
C ASP A 35 -14.02 -24.06 -1.36
N CYS A 36 -13.04 -24.76 -0.79
CA CYS A 36 -12.89 -24.85 0.65
C CYS A 36 -12.29 -23.55 1.21
N ARG A 37 -13.08 -22.81 2.00
CA ARG A 37 -12.64 -21.57 2.66
C ARG A 37 -11.98 -21.79 4.03
N ASN A 38 -11.69 -23.05 4.38
CA ASN A 38 -11.03 -23.37 5.64
C ASN A 38 -9.50 -23.23 5.52
N GLY A 39 -8.84 -23.14 6.68
CA GLY A 39 -7.39 -23.16 6.75
C GLY A 39 -6.79 -24.50 6.35
N ARG A 40 -5.51 -24.47 5.96
CA ARG A 40 -4.68 -25.66 5.79
C ARG A 40 -3.56 -25.69 6.82
N TRP A 41 -3.12 -26.88 7.22
CA TRP A 41 -1.93 -27.06 8.06
C TRP A 41 -1.11 -28.25 7.57
N THR A 42 0.15 -28.28 8.00
CA THR A 42 1.08 -29.39 7.76
C THR A 42 1.97 -29.52 9.01
N ILE A 43 2.61 -30.66 9.18
CA ILE A 43 3.59 -30.90 10.25
C ILE A 43 4.94 -31.20 9.62
N SER A 44 6.02 -30.77 10.28
CA SER A 44 7.37 -31.09 9.83
C SER A 44 7.52 -32.60 9.60
N GLY A 45 8.00 -32.96 8.42
CA GLY A 45 8.14 -34.33 7.97
C GLY A 45 6.91 -34.91 7.25
N SER A 46 5.72 -34.31 7.34
CA SER A 46 4.54 -34.81 6.62
C SER A 46 4.59 -34.47 5.12
N ARG A 47 4.15 -35.45 4.33
CA ARG A 47 3.96 -35.33 2.87
C ARG A 47 2.70 -34.58 2.48
N ALA A 48 1.74 -34.46 3.40
CA ALA A 48 0.38 -34.04 3.07
C ALA A 48 0.06 -32.65 3.65
N ALA A 49 -0.73 -31.91 2.89
CA ALA A 49 -1.50 -30.79 3.43
C ALA A 49 -2.80 -31.33 4.05
N HIS A 50 -3.14 -30.82 5.22
CA HIS A 50 -4.36 -31.16 5.94
C HIS A 50 -5.32 -29.97 5.93
N CYS A 51 -6.61 -30.22 5.68
CA CYS A 51 -7.66 -29.23 5.85
C CYS A 51 -8.04 -29.16 7.33
N CYS A 52 -8.05 -27.95 7.92
CA CYS A 52 -8.36 -27.74 9.33
C CYS A 52 -9.76 -28.24 9.73
N PHE A 53 -10.69 -28.40 8.77
CA PHE A 53 -12.02 -28.93 9.01
C PHE A 53 -12.05 -30.47 8.98
N CYS A 54 -11.50 -31.09 7.94
CA CYS A 54 -11.53 -32.55 7.78
C CYS A 54 -10.55 -33.27 8.72
N CYS A 55 -9.42 -32.62 9.02
CA CYS A 55 -8.39 -33.14 9.91
C CYS A 55 -7.90 -31.96 10.74
N PRO A 56 -8.54 -31.63 11.87
CA PRO A 56 -8.10 -30.50 12.69
C PRO A 56 -6.68 -30.75 13.23
N PRO A 57 -5.87 -29.69 13.41
CA PRO A 57 -4.56 -29.81 14.03
C PRO A 57 -4.70 -30.42 15.43
N PRO A 58 -3.70 -31.21 15.88
CA PRO A 58 -3.74 -31.80 17.21
C PRO A 58 -3.86 -30.72 18.28
N PRO A 59 -4.59 -30.98 19.39
CA PRO A 59 -4.74 -30.02 20.45
C PRO A 59 -3.37 -29.66 21.04
N MET A 60 -3.17 -28.38 21.30
CA MET A 60 -1.95 -27.90 21.96
C MET A 60 -1.99 -28.26 23.43
N SER A 61 -0.82 -28.60 23.99
CA SER A 61 -0.68 -28.80 25.44
C SER A 61 -0.88 -27.49 26.20
N PRO A 62 -1.30 -27.52 27.48
CA PRO A 62 -1.46 -26.32 28.29
C PRO A 62 -0.21 -25.43 28.32
N LYS A 63 0.99 -26.03 28.38
CA LYS A 63 2.27 -25.29 28.34
C LYS A 63 2.50 -24.56 27.01
N GLN A 64 2.07 -25.14 25.89
CA GLN A 64 2.17 -24.49 24.59
C GLN A 64 1.20 -23.32 24.47
N ILE A 65 -0.01 -23.48 25.01
CA ILE A 65 -1.00 -22.39 25.10
C ILE A 65 -0.43 -21.23 25.93
N GLU A 66 0.06 -21.50 27.15
CA GLU A 66 0.66 -20.47 28.02
C GLU A 66 1.87 -19.75 27.37
N ARG A 67 2.65 -20.47 26.56
CA ARG A 67 3.77 -19.86 25.81
C ARG A 67 3.26 -18.95 24.70
N LEU A 68 2.24 -19.37 23.96
CA LEU A 68 1.63 -18.55 22.92
C LEU A 68 0.94 -17.32 23.50
N ASP A 69 0.23 -17.47 24.62
CA ASP A 69 -0.42 -16.38 25.31
C ASP A 69 0.60 -15.31 25.74
N ARG A 70 1.74 -15.73 26.31
CA ARG A 70 2.84 -14.80 26.64
C ARG A 70 3.40 -14.09 25.41
N LEU A 71 3.57 -14.80 24.30
CA LEU A 71 4.07 -14.20 23.06
C LEU A 71 3.08 -13.17 22.50
N ILE A 72 1.79 -13.52 22.43
CA ILE A 72 0.75 -12.62 21.92
C ILE A 72 0.58 -11.43 22.86
N ALA A 73 0.61 -11.63 24.17
CA ALA A 73 0.55 -10.56 25.15
C ALA A 73 1.77 -9.62 25.10
N SER A 74 2.91 -10.11 24.63
CA SER A 74 4.11 -9.29 24.42
C SER A 74 4.08 -8.47 23.12
N TRP A 75 3.12 -8.72 22.24
CA TRP A 75 3.00 -7.93 21.02
C TRP A 75 2.51 -6.53 21.35
N PRO A 76 3.09 -5.50 20.70
CA PRO A 76 2.63 -4.14 20.89
C PRO A 76 1.14 -4.04 20.54
N SER A 77 0.42 -3.30 21.38
CA SER A 77 -0.98 -2.97 21.16
C SER A 77 -1.17 -2.33 19.78
N ARG A 78 -2.41 -2.30 19.30
CA ARG A 78 -2.70 -1.64 18.01
C ARG A 78 -2.29 -0.17 18.05
N GLU A 79 -2.48 0.48 19.18
CA GLU A 79 -2.15 1.88 19.45
C GLU A 79 -0.64 2.11 19.43
N GLU A 80 0.14 1.22 20.07
CA GLU A 80 1.60 1.28 20.01
C GLU A 80 2.12 1.06 18.59
N ARG A 81 1.59 0.08 17.86
CA ARG A 81 1.99 -0.18 16.47
C ARG A 81 1.74 1.01 15.53
N LYS A 82 0.73 1.85 15.80
CA LYS A 82 0.50 3.06 15.01
C LYS A 82 1.62 4.10 15.17
N LYS A 83 2.31 4.13 16.31
CA LYS A 83 3.41 5.08 16.57
C LYS A 83 4.63 4.81 15.69
N ASP A 84 4.77 3.58 15.21
CA ASP A 84 5.86 3.15 14.33
C ASP A 84 5.55 3.30 12.85
N LEU A 85 4.38 3.84 12.48
CA LEU A 85 3.98 4.05 11.10
C LEU A 85 4.27 5.49 10.67
N ASP A 86 4.97 5.62 9.55
CA ASP A 86 5.23 6.89 8.87
C ASP A 86 4.41 6.97 7.57
N THR A 87 4.01 8.18 7.21
CA THR A 87 3.43 8.52 5.91
C THR A 87 4.53 8.87 4.91
N TRP A 88 4.36 8.35 3.71
CA TRP A 88 5.16 8.63 2.52
C TRP A 88 4.28 9.28 1.46
N ASN A 89 4.81 10.28 0.77
CA ASN A 89 4.22 10.84 -0.44
C ASN A 89 4.77 10.09 -1.64
N LEU A 90 3.88 9.47 -2.42
CA LEU A 90 4.22 8.82 -3.68
C LEU A 90 3.77 9.72 -4.83
N THR A 91 4.74 10.24 -5.58
CA THR A 91 4.46 10.96 -6.83
C THR A 91 4.26 9.94 -7.94
N LEU A 92 3.13 10.01 -8.62
CA LEU A 92 2.75 9.07 -9.66
C LEU A 92 3.15 9.59 -11.05
N ARG A 93 3.11 8.72 -12.07
CA ARG A 93 3.36 9.11 -13.47
C ARG A 93 2.36 10.12 -14.04
N CYS A 94 1.21 10.29 -13.40
CA CYS A 94 0.23 11.33 -13.72
C CYS A 94 0.44 12.60 -12.88
N ASP A 95 1.58 12.74 -12.22
CA ASP A 95 1.98 13.83 -11.31
C ASP A 95 1.14 13.99 -10.04
N HIS A 96 0.04 13.25 -9.88
CA HIS A 96 -0.70 13.21 -8.63
C HIS A 96 0.11 12.57 -7.49
N VAL A 97 -0.10 13.06 -6.27
CA VAL A 97 0.65 12.62 -5.08
C VAL A 97 -0.27 11.91 -4.10
N VAL A 98 -0.05 10.61 -3.90
CA VAL A 98 -0.86 9.79 -3.01
C VAL A 98 -0.12 9.46 -1.70
N PRO A 99 -0.81 9.49 -0.55
CA PRO A 99 -0.21 9.07 0.71
C PRO A 99 -0.09 7.54 0.77
N HIS A 100 1.02 7.05 1.32
CA HIS A 100 1.27 5.64 1.59
C HIS A 100 1.78 5.48 3.02
N ILE A 101 1.21 4.57 3.79
CA ILE A 101 1.62 4.35 5.18
C ILE A 101 2.51 3.11 5.24
N GLN A 102 3.68 3.25 5.84
CA GLN A 102 4.65 2.18 5.99
C GLN A 102 5.37 2.29 7.34
N HIS A 103 5.88 1.18 7.85
CA HIS A 103 6.68 1.19 9.08
C HIS A 103 7.95 2.04 8.91
N ARG A 104 8.31 2.82 9.93
CA ARG A 104 9.40 3.81 9.90
C ARG A 104 10.78 3.23 9.63
N ASP A 105 10.96 1.96 9.96
CA ASP A 105 12.22 1.23 9.71
C ASP A 105 12.48 0.99 8.22
N HIS A 106 11.47 1.14 7.35
CA HIS A 106 11.68 1.04 5.90
C HIS A 106 12.36 2.29 5.38
N THR A 107 13.57 2.15 4.82
CA THR A 107 14.30 3.29 4.23
C THR A 107 13.78 3.72 2.86
N TYR A 108 12.92 2.91 2.22
CA TYR A 108 12.31 3.19 0.92
C TYR A 108 10.94 2.48 0.78
N VAL A 109 10.14 2.95 -0.17
CA VAL A 109 8.85 2.33 -0.53
C VAL A 109 9.07 1.35 -1.68
N SER A 110 8.74 0.07 -1.46
CA SER A 110 8.88 -0.99 -2.48
C SER A 110 7.71 -1.06 -3.47
N THR A 111 6.65 -0.29 -3.23
CA THR A 111 5.46 -0.27 -4.09
C THR A 111 5.73 0.52 -5.37
N HIS A 112 5.71 -0.16 -6.51
CA HIS A 112 5.97 0.46 -7.81
C HIS A 112 4.71 0.97 -8.53
N VAL A 113 3.52 0.51 -8.15
CA VAL A 113 2.24 0.86 -8.78
C VAL A 113 1.16 0.97 -7.72
N VAL A 114 0.38 2.05 -7.76
CA VAL A 114 -0.75 2.30 -6.85
C VAL A 114 -1.92 2.88 -7.62
N ASP A 115 -3.12 2.79 -7.04
CA ASP A 115 -4.31 3.42 -7.59
C ASP A 115 -4.24 4.93 -7.38
N CYS A 116 -4.45 5.69 -8.45
CA CYS A 116 -4.57 7.13 -8.38
C CYS A 116 -6.05 7.50 -8.17
N PRO A 117 -6.45 8.10 -7.03
CA PRO A 117 -7.83 8.45 -6.75
C PRO A 117 -8.35 9.57 -7.68
N GLU A 118 -7.45 10.41 -8.18
CA GLU A 118 -7.80 11.51 -9.10
C GLU A 118 -8.03 11.02 -10.53
N CYS A 119 -7.28 10.00 -10.98
CA CYS A 119 -7.47 9.43 -12.33
C CYS A 119 -8.44 8.25 -12.37
N GLY A 120 -8.66 7.56 -11.24
CA GLY A 120 -9.39 6.28 -11.20
C GLY A 120 -8.63 5.10 -11.83
N GLU A 121 -7.33 5.23 -12.06
CA GLU A 121 -6.49 4.21 -12.72
C GLU A 121 -5.24 3.89 -11.91
N ARG A 122 -4.67 2.70 -12.15
CA ARG A 122 -3.35 2.31 -11.65
C ARG A 122 -2.25 3.11 -12.34
N ARG A 123 -1.37 3.70 -11.54
CA ARG A 123 -0.24 4.50 -12.03
C ARG A 123 1.06 4.05 -11.38
N GLY A 124 2.13 4.10 -12.16
CA GLY A 124 3.47 3.84 -11.64
C GLY A 124 3.94 4.94 -10.70
N VAL A 125 4.65 4.56 -9.65
CA VAL A 125 5.32 5.47 -8.71
C VAL A 125 6.64 5.94 -9.33
N VAL A 126 6.83 7.25 -9.37
CA VAL A 126 8.03 7.92 -9.93
C VAL A 126 9.01 8.26 -8.82
N SER A 127 8.52 8.77 -7.70
CA SER A 127 9.34 9.10 -6.54
C SER A 127 8.56 8.90 -5.24
N SER A 128 9.31 8.69 -4.15
CA SER A 128 8.76 8.53 -2.80
C SER A 128 9.51 9.44 -1.84
N GLU A 129 8.77 10.21 -1.05
CA GLU A 129 9.31 11.09 -0.01
C GLU A 129 8.70 10.74 1.34
N ARG A 130 9.53 10.56 2.37
CA ARG A 130 9.05 10.33 3.74
C ARG A 130 8.61 11.66 4.35
N VAL A 131 7.39 11.70 4.88
CA VAL A 131 6.80 12.90 5.48
C VAL A 131 6.95 12.90 7.01
N GLY A 132 6.86 11.73 7.65
CA GLY A 132 6.92 11.58 9.10
C GLY A 132 5.74 10.77 9.65
N PRO A 133 5.42 10.88 10.96
CA PRO A 133 4.44 10.00 11.60
C PRO A 133 3.06 10.03 10.94
N ALA A 134 2.50 8.85 10.68
CA ALA A 134 1.20 8.68 10.02
C ALA A 134 0.01 8.97 10.94
N TYR A 135 0.20 8.86 12.26
CA TYR A 135 -0.83 9.04 13.26
C TYR A 135 -0.46 10.14 14.26
N SER A 136 -1.48 10.78 14.82
CA SER A 136 -1.37 11.70 15.95
C SER A 136 -1.25 10.91 17.26
N ASP A 137 -0.91 11.58 18.36
CA ASP A 137 -0.77 10.94 19.68
C ASP A 137 -2.08 10.30 20.18
N ASP A 138 -3.23 10.79 19.71
CA ASP A 138 -4.58 10.25 19.96
C ASP A 138 -4.93 9.06 19.04
N GLY A 139 -4.01 8.63 18.18
CA GLY A 139 -4.17 7.49 17.28
C GLY A 139 -5.07 7.74 16.07
N THR A 140 -5.48 8.99 15.83
CA THR A 140 -6.13 9.41 14.57
C THR A 140 -5.11 9.48 13.45
N ILE A 141 -5.50 9.17 12.21
CA ILE A 141 -4.61 9.38 11.06
C ILE A 141 -4.30 10.88 11.04
N ARG A 142 -3.02 11.26 11.02
CA ARG A 142 -2.64 12.65 10.75
C ARG A 142 -3.11 12.96 9.36
N GLU A 143 -4.28 13.58 9.27
CA GLU A 143 -4.72 14.19 8.03
C GLU A 143 -3.60 15.10 7.55
N ARG A 144 -3.35 15.07 6.24
CA ARG A 144 -2.58 16.07 5.50
C ARG A 144 -2.98 17.52 5.82
N SER A 145 -4.04 17.76 6.59
CA SER A 145 -4.82 18.97 6.60
C SER A 145 -4.08 20.22 6.99
N ALA A 146 -3.11 20.25 7.91
CA ALA A 146 -2.44 21.52 8.22
C ALA A 146 -1.39 21.92 7.16
N ALA A 147 -0.33 21.14 7.01
CA ALA A 147 0.77 21.46 6.10
C ALA A 147 0.37 21.36 4.61
N ALA A 148 -0.54 20.46 4.26
CA ALA A 148 -1.05 20.41 2.90
C ALA A 148 -2.07 21.52 2.62
N ARG A 149 -2.93 21.95 3.58
CA ARG A 149 -3.76 23.15 3.37
C ARG A 149 -2.89 24.39 3.25
N GLU A 150 -1.79 24.48 3.99
CA GLU A 150 -0.87 25.60 3.89
C GLU A 150 -0.16 25.64 2.53
N ARG A 151 0.34 24.50 2.03
CA ARG A 151 0.85 24.41 0.65
C ARG A 151 -0.24 24.71 -0.38
N LEU A 152 -1.45 24.16 -0.23
CA LEU A 152 -2.57 24.44 -1.14
C LEU A 152 -2.95 25.93 -1.13
N ALA A 153 -2.91 26.58 0.03
CA ALA A 153 -3.17 28.01 0.17
C ALA A 153 -2.08 28.85 -0.49
N GLN A 154 -0.81 28.44 -0.37
CA GLN A 154 0.31 29.08 -1.06
C GLN A 154 0.20 28.91 -2.58
N ASP A 155 -0.11 27.70 -3.05
CA ASP A 155 -0.29 27.41 -4.48
C ASP A 155 -1.49 28.16 -5.05
N LEU A 156 -2.60 28.23 -4.31
CA LEU A 156 -3.78 29.01 -4.68
C LEU A 156 -3.46 30.51 -4.76
N SER A 157 -2.75 31.06 -3.77
CA SER A 157 -2.31 32.45 -3.80
C SER A 157 -1.38 32.75 -4.99
N ALA A 158 -0.46 31.83 -5.30
CA ALA A 158 0.42 31.96 -6.46
C ALA A 158 -0.36 31.91 -7.78
N ALA A 159 -1.37 31.04 -7.88
CA ALA A 159 -2.25 30.93 -9.04
C ALA A 159 -3.11 32.19 -9.23
N GLU A 160 -3.70 32.72 -8.15
CA GLU A 160 -4.47 33.98 -8.18
C GLU A 160 -3.60 35.16 -8.59
N ALA A 161 -2.39 35.27 -8.06
CA ALA A 161 -1.46 36.32 -8.45
C ALA A 161 -1.07 36.22 -9.94
N LYS A 162 -0.94 34.99 -10.46
CA LYS A 162 -0.69 34.76 -11.89
C LYS A 162 -1.89 35.18 -12.74
N LEU A 163 -3.10 34.84 -12.33
CA LEU A 163 -4.34 35.23 -13.02
C LEU A 163 -4.49 36.76 -13.06
N ALA A 164 -4.25 37.45 -11.95
CA ALA A 164 -4.33 38.90 -11.87
C ALA A 164 -3.34 39.59 -12.81
N ARG A 165 -2.11 39.06 -12.94
CA ARG A 165 -1.11 39.55 -13.91
C ARG A 165 -1.60 39.35 -15.35
N GLN A 166 -2.16 38.19 -15.66
CA GLN A 166 -2.68 37.90 -16.99
C GLN A 166 -3.86 38.82 -17.37
N GLN A 167 -4.77 39.08 -16.42
CA GLN A 167 -5.89 40.00 -16.64
C GLN A 167 -5.42 41.44 -16.93
N LYS A 168 -4.44 41.95 -16.16
CA LYS A 168 -3.85 43.26 -16.42
C LYS A 168 -3.23 43.36 -17.82
N ASN A 169 -2.49 42.33 -18.22
CA ASN A 169 -1.90 42.27 -19.55
C ASN A 169 -2.98 42.24 -20.64
N ALA A 170 -4.04 41.43 -20.45
CA ALA A 170 -5.15 41.36 -21.39
C ALA A 170 -5.85 42.72 -21.57
N VAL A 171 -6.08 43.47 -20.48
CA VAL A 171 -6.65 44.83 -20.56
C VAL A 171 -5.72 45.79 -21.31
N ALA A 172 -4.41 45.73 -21.07
CA ALA A 172 -3.44 46.55 -21.80
C ALA A 172 -3.42 46.21 -23.30
N THR A 173 -3.43 44.93 -23.65
CA THR A 173 -3.55 44.47 -25.05
C THR A 173 -4.86 44.95 -25.67
N GLN A 174 -5.97 44.89 -24.94
CA GLN A 174 -7.27 45.35 -25.44
C GLN A 174 -7.28 46.86 -25.74
N ARG A 175 -6.68 47.68 -24.86
CA ARG A 175 -6.52 49.12 -25.11
C ARG A 175 -5.72 49.38 -26.39
N ARG A 176 -4.61 48.66 -26.57
CA ARG A 176 -3.79 48.77 -27.77
C ARG A 176 -4.54 48.40 -29.04
N ILE A 177 -5.38 47.37 -28.99
CA ILE A 177 -6.26 46.98 -30.11
C ILE A 177 -7.23 48.13 -30.44
N THR A 178 -7.83 48.77 -29.43
CA THR A 178 -8.76 49.89 -29.64
C THR A 178 -8.05 51.10 -30.27
N GLU A 179 -6.88 51.50 -29.76
CA GLU A 179 -6.08 52.58 -30.33
C GLU A 179 -5.73 52.32 -31.81
N LEU A 180 -5.30 51.09 -32.14
CA LEU A 180 -4.99 50.72 -33.51
C LEU A 180 -6.22 50.76 -34.43
N LYS A 181 -7.41 50.39 -33.92
CA LYS A 181 -8.67 50.50 -34.67
C LYS A 181 -9.05 51.96 -34.94
N GLU A 182 -8.88 52.84 -33.96
CA GLU A 182 -9.14 54.28 -34.12
C GLU A 182 -8.19 54.90 -35.14
N MET A 183 -6.90 54.54 -35.12
CA MET A 183 -5.93 54.99 -36.11
C MET A 183 -6.31 54.53 -37.53
N LEU A 184 -6.69 53.27 -37.71
CA LEU A 184 -7.14 52.74 -39.00
C LEU A 184 -8.43 53.40 -39.50
N GLY A 185 -9.35 53.77 -38.60
CA GLY A 185 -10.61 54.42 -38.94
C GLY A 185 -10.47 55.88 -39.35
N ASN A 186 -9.43 56.59 -38.88
CA ASN A 186 -9.16 58.00 -39.21
C ASN A 186 -8.33 58.19 -40.50
N GLU A 187 -7.82 57.11 -41.09
CA GLU A 187 -7.09 57.12 -42.38
C GLU A 187 -7.98 56.81 -43.59
N SER A 188 -9.31 56.70 -43.41
CA SER A 188 -10.33 56.55 -44.48
C SER A 188 -11.18 57.81 -44.62
#